data_AF-A0AAJ0RKJ3-F1
#
_entry.id   AF-A0AAJ0RKJ3-F1
#
_cell.length_a   1.000
_cell.length_b   1.000
_cell.length_c   1.000
_cell.angle_alpha   90.00
_cell.angle_beta   90.00
_cell.angle_gamma   90.00
#
_symmetry.space_group_name_H-M   'P 1'
#
loop_
_entity.id
_entity.type
_entity.pdbx_description
1 polymer ?
#
loop_
_entity_poly.entity_id
_entity_poly.type
_entity_poly.pdbx_seq_one_letter_code
_entity_poly.pdbx_strand_id
1 'polypeptide(L)'
;MDSREFVWAHFKLNAEQRLRGFNFFVVLAIFADGGVLAALERGFSPGLLVLLGAFTVLLAMVFWLVDARSRQLLQLTITALKEMETEFPASHRLFAHDALGQSWIISYTFAIRALLLAQMGFGLGVLAYGLYQW
;
A
#
# COMPACT_ATOMS: atom_id res chain seq x y z
N MET A 1 -11.37 22.25 20.32
CA MET A 1 -11.43 21.87 18.89
C MET A 1 -12.83 21.41 18.60
N ASP A 2 -13.43 21.87 17.50
CA ASP A 2 -14.70 21.33 17.02
C ASP A 2 -14.51 19.85 16.66
N SER A 3 -15.45 18.98 17.05
CA SER A 3 -15.40 17.55 16.75
C SER A 3 -15.27 17.29 15.25
N ARG A 4 -15.86 18.18 14.43
CA ARG A 4 -15.78 18.10 12.97
C ARG A 4 -14.39 18.33 12.42
N GLU A 5 -13.71 19.33 12.96
CA GLU A 5 -12.34 19.69 12.60
C GLU A 5 -11.37 18.58 13.03
N PHE A 6 -11.59 17.96 14.20
CA PHE A 6 -10.80 16.84 14.68
C PHE A 6 -10.89 15.62 13.75
N VAL A 7 -12.10 15.22 13.35
CA VAL A 7 -12.35 14.09 12.44
C VAL A 7 -11.76 14.38 11.06
N TRP A 8 -11.96 15.58 10.51
CA TRP A 8 -11.37 15.98 9.23
C TRP A 8 -9.84 15.96 9.26
N ALA A 9 -9.23 16.49 10.32
CA ALA A 9 -7.77 16.48 10.48
C ALA A 9 -7.22 15.05 10.52
N HIS A 10 -7.89 14.13 11.24
CA HIS A 10 -7.52 12.71 11.26
C HIS A 10 -7.67 12.05 9.89
N PHE A 11 -8.74 12.36 9.14
CA PHE A 11 -8.95 11.82 7.80
C PHE A 11 -7.80 12.23 6.87
N LYS A 12 -7.50 13.53 6.83
CA LYS A 12 -6.43 14.10 6.01
C LYS A 12 -5.08 13.48 6.38
N LEU A 13 -4.76 13.42 7.67
CA LEU A 13 -3.51 12.82 8.15
C LEU A 13 -3.37 11.36 7.71
N ASN A 14 -4.41 10.54 7.89
CA ASN A 14 -4.40 9.12 7.50
C ASN A 14 -4.25 8.94 5.98
N ALA A 15 -4.93 9.78 5.18
CA ALA A 15 -4.80 9.76 3.73
C ALA A 15 -3.38 10.12 3.26
N GLU A 16 -2.78 11.16 3.86
CA GLU A 16 -1.40 11.58 3.57
C GLU A 16 -0.37 10.53 4.00
N GLN A 17 -0.55 9.92 5.18
CA GLN A 17 0.32 8.84 5.66
C GLN A 17 0.30 7.63 4.73
N ARG A 18 -0.88 7.26 4.22
CA ARG A 18 -1.03 6.16 3.27
C ARG A 18 -0.28 6.42 1.96
N LEU A 19 -0.44 7.61 1.39
CA LEU A 19 0.26 7.98 0.15
C LEU A 19 1.78 8.05 0.36
N ARG A 20 2.23 8.58 1.50
CA ARG A 20 3.65 8.61 1.87
C ARG A 20 4.23 7.20 2.02
N GLY A 21 3.49 6.30 2.68
CA GLY A 21 3.85 4.89 2.81
C GLY A 21 3.98 4.21 1.44
N PHE A 22 3.04 4.46 0.53
CA PHE A 22 3.14 3.95 -0.84
C PHE A 22 4.37 4.46 -1.58
N ASN A 23 4.69 5.76 -1.48
CA ASN A 23 5.88 6.31 -2.14
C ASN A 23 7.17 5.68 -1.60
N PHE A 24 7.28 5.45 -0.29
CA PHE A 24 8.43 4.75 0.29
C PHE A 24 8.54 3.30 -0.19
N PHE A 25 7.41 2.60 -0.32
CA PHE A 25 7.38 1.27 -0.89
C PHE A 25 7.95 1.25 -2.30
N VAL A 26 7.51 2.15 -3.19
CA VAL A 26 7.97 2.20 -4.58
C VAL A 26 9.48 2.39 -4.67
N VAL A 27 10.03 3.32 -3.88
CA VAL A 27 11.49 3.57 -3.86
C VAL A 27 12.26 2.34 -3.38
N LEU A 28 11.81 1.69 -2.30
CA LEU A 28 12.47 0.49 -1.77
C LEU A 28 12.31 -0.72 -2.69
N ALA A 29 11.18 -0.84 -3.38
CA ALA A 29 10.94 -1.88 -4.38
C ALA A 29 11.91 -1.74 -5.55
N ILE A 30 12.02 -0.55 -6.15
CA ILE A 30 12.99 -0.27 -7.23
C ILE A 30 14.42 -0.59 -6.78
N PHE A 31 14.78 -0.23 -5.54
CA PHE A 31 16.08 -0.54 -4.98
C PHE A 31 16.31 -2.06 -4.84
N ALA A 32 15.33 -2.78 -4.30
CA ALA A 32 15.41 -4.23 -4.14
C ALA A 32 15.50 -4.94 -5.49
N ASP A 33 14.69 -4.53 -6.47
CA ASP A 33 14.68 -5.09 -7.82
C ASP A 33 15.99 -4.81 -8.55
N GLY A 34 16.52 -3.59 -8.44
CA GLY A 34 17.84 -3.24 -8.96
C GLY A 34 18.94 -4.09 -8.33
N GLY A 35 18.85 -4.37 -7.02
CA GLY A 35 19.77 -5.27 -6.32
C GLY A 35 19.71 -6.71 -6.86
N VAL A 36 18.52 -7.23 -7.11
CA VAL A 36 18.32 -8.55 -7.72
C VAL A 36 18.90 -8.60 -9.13
N LEU A 37 18.57 -7.63 -9.99
CA LEU A 37 19.04 -7.60 -11.37
C LEU A 37 20.57 -7.50 -11.43
N ALA A 38 21.17 -6.63 -10.63
CA ALA A 38 22.63 -6.52 -10.54
C ALA A 38 23.28 -7.82 -10.06
N ALA A 39 22.63 -8.56 -9.15
CA ALA A 39 23.13 -9.84 -8.68
C ALA A 39 23.06 -10.94 -9.74
N LEU A 40 22.01 -10.94 -10.56
CA LEU A 40 21.87 -11.83 -11.70
C LEU A 40 22.92 -11.52 -12.79
N GLU A 41 23.08 -10.25 -13.14
CA GLU A 41 24.03 -9.81 -14.18
C GLU A 41 25.48 -10.14 -13.83
N ARG A 42 25.86 -9.99 -12.56
CA ARG A 42 27.21 -10.29 -12.08
C ARG A 42 27.45 -11.75 -11.73
N GLY A 43 26.42 -12.59 -11.82
CA GLY A 43 26.50 -14.01 -11.46
C GLY A 43 26.88 -14.23 -10.00
N PHE A 44 26.32 -13.43 -9.07
CA PHE A 44 26.58 -13.63 -7.64
C PHE A 44 26.04 -14.97 -7.14
N SER A 45 26.55 -15.41 -5.98
CA SER A 45 26.22 -16.70 -5.40
C SER A 45 24.70 -16.92 -5.24
N PRO A 46 24.20 -18.15 -5.41
CA PRO A 46 22.79 -18.49 -5.22
C PRO A 46 22.23 -18.04 -3.86
N GLY A 47 23.03 -18.13 -2.79
CA GLY A 47 22.65 -17.67 -1.45
C GLY A 47 22.32 -16.17 -1.37
N LEU A 48 22.97 -15.33 -2.18
CA LEU A 48 22.66 -13.89 -2.25
C LEU A 48 21.30 -13.66 -2.93
N LEU A 49 20.98 -14.43 -3.98
CA LEU A 49 19.67 -14.37 -4.64
C LEU A 49 18.55 -14.78 -3.69
N VAL A 50 18.76 -15.85 -2.91
CA VAL A 50 17.81 -16.27 -1.86
C VAL A 50 17.59 -15.15 -0.83
N LEU A 51 18.68 -14.52 -0.37
CA LEU A 51 18.61 -13.41 0.59
C LEU A 51 17.85 -12.20 0.02
N LEU A 52 18.14 -11.81 -1.22
CA LEU A 52 17.49 -10.69 -1.88
C LEU A 52 16.01 -10.98 -2.16
N GLY A 53 15.67 -12.19 -2.62
CA GLY A 53 14.28 -12.61 -2.81
C GLY A 53 13.50 -12.60 -1.50
N ALA A 54 14.08 -13.14 -0.42
CA ALA A 54 13.46 -13.10 0.91
C ALA A 54 13.26 -11.66 1.42
N PHE A 55 14.24 -10.78 1.21
CA PHE A 55 14.13 -9.37 1.54
C PHE A 55 13.00 -8.68 0.77
N THR A 56 12.86 -8.93 -0.53
CA THR A 56 11.79 -8.37 -1.36
C THR A 56 10.41 -8.83 -0.89
N VAL A 57 10.25 -10.10 -0.52
CA VAL A 57 9.00 -10.63 0.05
C VAL A 57 8.69 -9.98 1.40
N LEU A 58 9.69 -9.86 2.28
CA LEU A 58 9.54 -9.20 3.57
C LEU A 58 9.09 -7.74 3.41
N LEU A 59 9.72 -7.01 2.47
CA LEU A 59 9.36 -5.64 2.15
C LEU A 59 7.87 -5.55 1.77
N ALA A 60 7.41 -6.38 0.83
CA ALA A 60 6.01 -6.41 0.41
C ALA A 60 5.06 -6.73 1.57
N MET A 61 5.40 -7.67 2.45
CA MET A 61 4.59 -8.01 3.62
C MET A 61 4.47 -6.86 4.62
N VAL A 62 5.58 -6.18 4.93
CA VAL A 62 5.58 -5.04 5.87
C VAL A 62 4.69 -3.92 5.34
N PHE A 63 4.86 -3.53 4.07
CA PHE A 63 4.04 -2.48 3.47
C PHE A 63 2.59 -2.88 3.28
N TRP A 64 2.30 -4.17 3.07
CA TRP A 64 0.92 -4.66 3.08
C TRP A 64 0.25 -4.46 4.44
N LEU A 65 0.94 -4.76 5.54
CA LEU A 65 0.43 -4.57 6.90
C LEU A 65 0.21 -3.08 7.20
N VAL A 66 1.16 -2.23 6.81
CA VAL A 66 1.05 -0.77 6.96
C VAL A 66 -0.15 -0.23 6.17
N ASP A 67 -0.33 -0.61 4.90
CA ASP A 67 -1.50 -0.17 4.12
C ASP A 67 -2.81 -0.73 4.71
N ALA A 68 -2.82 -1.96 5.23
CA ALA A 68 -3.99 -2.52 5.90
C ALA A 68 -4.43 -1.70 7.12
N ARG A 69 -3.48 -1.32 7.97
CA ARG A 69 -3.76 -0.48 9.15
C ARG A 69 -4.25 0.91 8.74
N SER A 70 -3.59 1.55 7.78
CA SER A 70 -3.99 2.88 7.29
C SER A 70 -5.39 2.88 6.71
N ARG A 71 -5.76 1.84 5.94
CA ARG A 71 -7.13 1.68 5.42
C ARG A 71 -8.17 1.53 6.52
N GLN A 72 -7.88 0.76 7.58
CA GLN A 72 -8.81 0.61 8.71
C GLN A 72 -9.10 1.96 9.38
N LEU A 73 -8.07 2.75 9.65
CA LEU A 73 -8.22 4.08 10.27
C LEU A 73 -8.97 5.07 9.35
N LEU A 74 -8.67 5.03 8.05
CA LEU A 74 -9.35 5.84 7.05
C LEU A 74 -10.84 5.49 6.95
N GLN A 75 -11.20 4.21 6.99
CA GLN A 75 -12.61 3.76 7.01
C GLN A 75 -13.36 4.26 8.24
N LEU A 76 -12.76 4.20 9.44
CA LEU A 76 -13.38 4.75 10.65
C LEU A 76 -13.68 6.25 10.51
N THR A 77 -12.76 6.98 9.89
CA THR A 77 -12.92 8.42 9.72
C THR A 77 -13.95 8.76 8.64
N ILE A 78 -14.02 7.98 7.56
CA ILE A 78 -15.08 8.11 6.55
C ILE A 78 -16.46 7.87 7.16
N THR A 79 -16.62 6.86 8.00
CA THR A 79 -17.90 6.60 8.68
C THR A 79 -18.33 7.78 9.54
N ALA A 80 -17.42 8.32 10.36
CA ALA A 80 -17.71 9.50 11.18
C ALA A 80 -18.03 10.75 10.31
N LEU A 81 -17.31 10.95 9.20
CA LEU A 81 -17.59 12.05 8.27
C LEU A 81 -18.97 11.91 7.62
N LYS A 82 -19.39 10.71 7.23
CA LYS A 82 -20.73 10.45 6.67
C LYS A 82 -21.84 10.77 7.68
N GLU A 83 -21.65 10.43 8.95
CA GLU A 83 -22.59 10.76 10.02
C GLU A 83 -22.71 12.28 10.19
N MET A 84 -21.58 13.00 10.21
CA MET A 84 -21.56 14.45 10.26
C MET A 84 -22.18 15.11 9.01
N GLU A 85 -22.07 14.48 7.84
CA GLU A 85 -22.65 15.00 6.59
C GLU A 85 -24.19 14.94 6.55
N THR A 86 -24.83 14.21 7.46
CA THR A 86 -26.30 14.14 7.52
C THR A 86 -26.95 15.48 7.84
N GLU A 87 -26.25 16.35 8.58
CA GLU A 87 -26.68 17.71 8.89
C GLU A 87 -26.53 18.69 7.71
N PHE A 88 -25.73 18.34 6.71
CA PHE A 88 -25.50 19.20 5.55
C PHE A 88 -26.58 19.02 4.46
N PRO A 89 -26.81 20.05 3.63
CA PRO A 89 -27.63 19.94 2.43
C PRO A 89 -27.12 18.81 1.51
N ALA A 90 -28.03 18.16 0.77
CA ALA A 90 -27.70 17.05 -0.11
C ALA A 90 -26.60 17.35 -1.16
N SER A 91 -26.38 18.63 -1.50
CA SER A 91 -25.32 19.09 -2.39
C SER A 91 -23.91 19.03 -1.80
N HIS A 92 -23.77 18.97 -0.47
CA HIS A 92 -22.49 19.01 0.24
C HIS A 92 -22.11 17.67 0.90
N ARG A 93 -22.84 16.58 0.58
CA ARG A 93 -22.60 15.24 1.12
C ARG A 93 -21.66 14.43 0.24
N LEU A 94 -20.41 14.87 0.14
CA LEU A 94 -19.43 14.34 -0.81
C LEU A 94 -19.14 12.86 -0.54
N PHE A 95 -18.99 12.46 0.74
CA PHE A 95 -18.69 11.08 1.11
C PHE A 95 -19.91 10.16 0.97
N ALA A 96 -21.14 10.70 1.14
CA ALA A 96 -22.36 9.95 0.89
C ALA A 96 -22.57 9.67 -0.61
N HIS A 97 -22.28 10.64 -1.47
CA HIS A 97 -22.36 10.47 -2.93
C HIS A 97 -21.27 9.55 -3.49
N ASP A 98 -20.03 9.66 -3.00
CA ASP A 98 -18.93 8.77 -3.41
C ASP A 98 -19.25 7.30 -3.07
N ALA A 99 -19.91 7.05 -1.93
CA ALA A 99 -20.34 5.70 -1.54
C ALA A 99 -21.37 5.06 -2.48
N LEU A 100 -22.14 5.86 -3.23
CA LEU A 100 -23.16 5.39 -4.18
C LEU A 100 -22.58 5.13 -5.59
N GLY A 101 -21.45 5.76 -5.93
CA GLY A 101 -20.90 5.75 -7.29
C GLY A 101 -19.59 4.98 -7.47
N GLN A 102 -18.98 4.44 -6.41
CA GLN A 102 -17.61 3.94 -6.54
C GLN A 102 -17.50 2.54 -7.15
N SER A 103 -16.96 2.50 -8.37
CA SER A 103 -16.45 1.29 -9.00
C SER A 103 -15.26 0.72 -8.21
N TRP A 104 -15.35 -0.56 -7.82
CA TRP A 104 -14.31 -1.29 -7.08
C TRP A 104 -12.94 -1.32 -7.79
N ILE A 105 -12.93 -1.17 -9.12
CA ILE A 105 -11.73 -1.23 -9.96
C ILE A 105 -10.95 0.09 -9.95
N ILE A 106 -11.64 1.23 -9.78
CA ILE A 106 -11.02 2.58 -9.74
C ILE A 106 -10.78 2.95 -8.28
N SER A 107 -10.06 2.10 -7.55
CA SER A 107 -9.66 2.37 -6.17
C SER A 107 -8.15 2.37 -6.04
N TYR A 108 -7.60 3.41 -5.41
CA TYR A 108 -6.21 3.43 -4.96
C TYR A 108 -5.81 2.16 -4.20
N THR A 109 -6.76 1.54 -3.49
CA THR A 109 -6.53 0.28 -2.78
C THR A 109 -6.25 -0.89 -3.71
N PHE A 110 -6.92 -0.97 -4.85
CA PHE A 110 -6.67 -2.04 -5.80
C PHE A 110 -5.27 -1.90 -6.41
N ALA A 111 -4.90 -0.70 -6.86
CA ALA A 111 -3.59 -0.44 -7.45
C ALA A 111 -2.43 -0.75 -6.48
N ILE A 112 -2.51 -0.29 -5.23
CA ILE A 112 -1.47 -0.56 -4.22
C ILE A 112 -1.34 -2.06 -3.94
N ARG A 113 -2.47 -2.78 -3.80
CA ARG A 113 -2.45 -4.23 -3.54
C ARG A 113 -1.93 -5.02 -4.73
N ALA A 114 -2.30 -4.64 -5.95
CA ALA A 114 -1.80 -5.27 -7.16
C ALA A 114 -0.27 -5.16 -7.23
N LEU A 115 0.28 -3.97 -6.94
CA LEU A 115 1.72 -3.75 -6.95
C LEU A 115 2.44 -4.54 -5.83
N LEU A 116 1.88 -4.58 -4.61
CA LEU A 116 2.43 -5.38 -3.52
C LEU A 116 2.45 -6.88 -3.84
N LEU A 117 1.37 -7.40 -4.45
CA LEU A 117 1.32 -8.80 -4.87
C LEU A 117 2.30 -9.10 -5.99
N ALA A 118 2.45 -8.20 -6.96
CA ALA A 118 3.45 -8.33 -8.01
C ALA A 118 4.87 -8.37 -7.41
N GLN A 119 5.19 -7.46 -6.47
CA GLN A 119 6.48 -7.43 -5.78
C GLN A 119 6.74 -8.71 -4.98
N MET A 120 5.72 -9.20 -4.27
CA MET A 120 5.82 -10.44 -3.50
C MET A 120 6.03 -11.64 -4.42
N GLY A 121 5.32 -11.70 -5.55
CA GLY A 121 5.49 -12.73 -6.57
C GLY A 121 6.89 -12.70 -7.19
N PHE A 122 7.42 -11.52 -7.50
CA PHE A 122 8.79 -11.35 -7.97
C PHE A 122 9.81 -11.85 -6.95
N GLY A 123 9.71 -11.42 -5.69
CA GLY A 123 10.60 -11.87 -4.61
C GLY A 123 10.57 -13.39 -4.39
N LEU A 124 9.37 -14.00 -4.42
CA LEU A 124 9.23 -15.47 -4.35
C LEU A 124 9.87 -16.18 -5.55
N GLY A 125 9.73 -15.62 -6.76
CA GLY A 125 10.36 -16.15 -7.96
C GLY A 125 11.89 -16.13 -7.87
N VAL A 126 12.46 -15.02 -7.39
CA VAL A 126 13.90 -14.87 -7.18
C VAL A 126 14.42 -15.83 -6.12
N LEU A 127 13.67 -15.97 -5.02
CA LEU A 127 14.00 -16.90 -3.94
C LEU A 127 14.01 -18.35 -4.45
N ALA A 128 12.96 -18.76 -5.19
CA ALA A 128 12.87 -20.10 -5.77
C ALA A 128 13.99 -20.36 -6.78
N TYR A 129 14.34 -19.36 -7.61
CA TYR A 129 15.44 -19.45 -8.56
C TYR A 129 16.80 -19.61 -7.85
N GLY A 130 17.03 -18.82 -6.79
CA GLY A 130 18.24 -18.94 -5.97
C GLY A 130 18.36 -20.30 -5.29
N LEU A 131 17.25 -20.86 -4.79
CA LEU A 131 17.23 -22.21 -4.21
C LEU A 131 17.46 -23.32 -5.24
N TYR A 132 16.96 -23.16 -6.47
CA TYR A 132 17.17 -24.14 -7.55
C TYR A 132 18.64 -24.21 -8.01
N GLN A 133 19.38 -23.10 -7.89
CA GLN A 133 20.78 -23.04 -8.26
C GLN A 133 21.75 -23.45 -7.14
N TRP A 134 21.26 -23.65 -5.92
CA TRP A 134 22.09 -24.02 -4.77
C TRP A 134 22.23 -25.54 -4.69
#